data_AF-A0A0D8Y244-F1
#
_entry.id   AF-A0A0D8Y244-F1
#
_cell.length_a   1.000
_cell.length_b   1.000
_cell.length_c   1.000
_cell.angle_alpha   90.00
_cell.angle_beta   90.00
_cell.angle_gamma   90.00
#
_symmetry.space_group_name_H-M   'P 1'
#
loop_
_entity.id
_entity.type
_entity.pdbx_description
1 polymer ?
#
loop_
_entity_poly.entity_id
_entity_poly.type
_entity_poly.pdbx_seq_one_letter_code
_entity_poly.pdbx_strand_id
1 'polypeptide(L)'
;MSDRRMASIFPECDQLKQNYDKCFTEFFQKFISSNYHHNYAVNPCDKLHQIYRDCVEQSNLPHPQIISDSGESRFNQLERILEQFQENARHLGVIAADFGARSQEPFNQKIHTLVSGLQELDQMRSQFMDVKVPLELLDVLDQGKNPQLYTKEVLERTLLKNKEVNGKVETYKKLRAALLKELGEEMPEDTITYRNIRDIMEKQ
;
A
#
# COMPACT_ATOMS: atom_id res chain seq x y z
N MET A 1 3.06 -34.25 -14.23
CA MET A 1 4.00 -33.16 -13.89
C MET A 1 3.33 -31.87 -14.29
N SER A 2 2.79 -31.12 -13.33
CA SER A 2 2.05 -29.89 -13.58
C SER A 2 3.03 -28.83 -14.10
N ASP A 3 2.76 -28.29 -15.30
CA ASP A 3 3.45 -27.15 -15.88
C ASP A 3 3.53 -26.02 -14.83
N ARG A 4 4.71 -25.76 -14.25
CA ARG A 4 4.93 -24.64 -13.34
C ARG A 4 5.01 -23.35 -14.16
N ARG A 5 3.86 -22.85 -14.60
CA ARG A 5 3.76 -21.54 -15.26
C ARG A 5 3.76 -20.44 -14.20
N MET A 6 4.53 -19.38 -14.43
CA MET A 6 4.46 -18.19 -13.58
C MET A 6 3.11 -17.52 -13.79
N ALA A 7 2.37 -17.30 -12.70
CA ALA A 7 1.15 -16.50 -12.71
C ALA A 7 1.48 -15.04 -13.07
N SER A 8 0.47 -14.36 -13.61
CA SER A 8 0.41 -12.91 -13.74
C SER A 8 0.31 -12.27 -12.35
N ILE A 9 0.64 -10.98 -12.28
CA ILE A 9 0.43 -10.16 -11.07
C ILE A 9 -1.06 -10.12 -10.70
N PHE A 10 -1.92 -10.16 -11.72
CA PHE A 10 -3.39 -10.16 -11.60
C PHE A 10 -3.99 -11.45 -12.16
N PRO A 11 -4.80 -12.21 -11.39
CA PRO A 11 -5.38 -13.49 -11.80
C PRO A 11 -6.21 -13.42 -13.08
N GLU A 12 -6.92 -12.31 -13.31
CA GLU A 12 -7.73 -12.09 -14.51
C GLU A 12 -6.89 -12.00 -15.80
N CYS A 13 -5.61 -11.63 -15.67
CA CYS A 13 -4.67 -11.56 -16.80
C CYS A 13 -3.87 -12.86 -17.00
N ASP A 14 -4.07 -13.91 -16.18
CA ASP A 14 -3.29 -15.16 -16.25
C ASP A 14 -3.38 -15.84 -17.62
N GLN A 15 -4.58 -15.94 -18.19
CA GLN A 15 -4.77 -16.59 -19.48
C GLN A 15 -4.07 -15.81 -20.60
N LEU A 16 -4.06 -14.48 -20.53
CA LEU A 16 -3.39 -13.60 -21.49
C LEU A 16 -1.88 -13.75 -21.40
N LYS A 17 -1.34 -13.79 -20.17
CA LYS A 17 0.07 -14.06 -19.91
C LYS A 17 0.51 -15.40 -20.50
N GLN A 18 -0.27 -16.45 -20.26
CA GLN A 18 0.07 -17.79 -20.77
C GLN A 18 0.10 -17.83 -22.31
N ASN A 19 -0.82 -17.13 -22.96
CA ASN A 19 -0.84 -17.04 -24.43
C ASN A 19 0.39 -16.29 -24.97
N TYR A 20 0.78 -15.20 -24.31
CA TYR A 20 2.00 -14.46 -24.63
C TYR A 20 3.27 -15.29 -24.39
N ASP A 21 3.42 -15.89 -23.21
CA ASP A 21 4.61 -16.68 -22.84
C ASP A 21 4.81 -17.88 -23.77
N LYS A 22 3.71 -18.52 -24.22
CA LYS A 22 3.77 -19.61 -25.20
C LYS A 22 4.29 -19.12 -26.56
N CYS A 23 3.74 -18.00 -27.05
CA CYS A 23 4.21 -17.39 -28.30
C CYS A 23 5.68 -16.96 -28.19
N PHE A 24 6.04 -16.29 -27.11
CA PHE A 24 7.39 -15.80 -26.87
C PHE A 24 8.40 -16.95 -26.79
N THR A 25 8.09 -18.03 -26.09
CA THR A 25 8.98 -19.20 -25.99
C THR A 25 9.27 -19.82 -27.35
N GLU A 26 8.25 -19.96 -28.19
CA GLU A 26 8.40 -20.50 -29.54
C GLU A 26 9.19 -19.54 -30.46
N PHE A 27 8.89 -18.24 -30.39
CA PHE A 27 9.61 -17.21 -31.14
C PHE A 27 11.08 -17.12 -30.71
N PHE A 28 11.35 -17.09 -29.41
CA PHE A 28 12.69 -16.95 -28.85
C PHE A 28 13.59 -18.13 -29.20
N GLN A 29 13.06 -19.36 -29.18
CA GLN A 29 13.78 -20.55 -29.64
C GLN A 29 14.16 -20.45 -31.13
N LYS A 30 13.26 -19.95 -31.98
CA LYS A 30 13.52 -19.74 -33.40
C LYS A 30 14.54 -18.61 -33.62
N PHE A 31 14.47 -17.53 -32.85
CA PHE A 31 15.36 -16.37 -32.93
C PHE A 31 16.83 -16.72 -32.61
N ILE A 32 17.08 -17.61 -31.64
CA ILE A 32 18.43 -18.03 -31.23
C ILE A 32 19.01 -19.12 -32.16
N SER A 33 18.19 -19.74 -33.00
CA SER A 33 18.62 -20.83 -33.87
C SER A 33 19.52 -20.33 -35.02
N SER A 34 20.61 -21.05 -35.31
CA SER A 34 21.64 -20.68 -36.29
C SER A 34 21.16 -20.50 -37.75
N ASN A 35 19.93 -20.91 -38.07
CA ASN A 35 19.32 -20.81 -39.41
C ASN A 35 18.37 -19.60 -39.56
N TYR A 36 18.38 -18.65 -38.63
CA TYR A 36 17.42 -17.55 -38.64
C TYR A 36 17.81 -16.44 -39.64
N HIS A 37 17.11 -16.39 -40.78
CA HIS A 37 17.16 -15.27 -41.71
C HIS A 37 16.37 -14.07 -41.15
N HIS A 38 16.99 -12.89 -41.20
CA HIS A 38 16.50 -11.58 -40.73
C HIS A 38 15.26 -11.05 -41.49
N ASN A 39 14.21 -11.85 -41.65
CA ASN A 39 12.99 -11.47 -42.40
C ASN A 39 11.79 -11.11 -41.52
N TYR A 40 11.95 -11.04 -40.20
CA TYR A 40 10.91 -10.52 -39.31
C TYR A 40 11.33 -9.15 -38.77
N ALA A 41 10.98 -8.09 -39.49
CA ALA A 41 11.07 -6.72 -38.98
C ALA A 41 10.02 -6.42 -37.88
N VAL A 42 9.14 -7.39 -37.57
CA VAL A 42 8.02 -7.25 -36.64
C VAL A 42 7.95 -8.47 -35.73
N ASN A 43 7.89 -8.25 -34.42
CA ASN A 43 7.72 -9.30 -33.42
C ASN A 43 6.32 -9.96 -33.58
N PRO A 44 6.22 -11.26 -33.87
CA PRO A 44 4.93 -11.93 -34.06
C PRO A 44 4.08 -12.00 -32.79
N CYS A 45 4.69 -11.85 -31.62
CA CYS A 45 4.01 -11.85 -30.32
C CYS A 45 3.67 -10.44 -29.82
N ASP A 46 3.95 -9.39 -30.60
CA ASP A 46 3.77 -7.99 -30.17
C ASP A 46 2.32 -7.66 -29.82
N LYS A 47 1.37 -8.15 -30.63
CA LYS A 47 -0.06 -7.98 -30.36
C LYS A 47 -0.49 -8.68 -29.06
N LEU A 48 0.05 -9.87 -28.77
CA LEU A 48 -0.25 -10.60 -27.54
C LEU A 48 0.36 -9.91 -26.32
N HIS A 49 1.57 -9.37 -26.48
CA HIS A 49 2.22 -8.57 -25.46
C HIS A 49 1.42 -7.30 -25.16
N GLN A 50 0.92 -6.61 -26.18
CA GLN A 50 0.11 -5.42 -26.01
C GLN A 50 -1.20 -5.73 -25.27
N ILE A 51 -1.91 -6.80 -25.63
CA ILE A 51 -3.14 -7.20 -24.95
C ILE A 51 -2.88 -7.55 -23.47
N TYR A 52 -1.78 -8.26 -23.17
CA TYR A 52 -1.40 -8.56 -21.80
C TYR A 52 -1.00 -7.30 -21.02
N ARG A 53 -0.21 -6.42 -21.63
CA ARG A 53 0.17 -5.12 -21.07
C ARG A 53 -1.07 -4.29 -20.75
N ASP A 54 -2.00 -4.16 -21.69
CA ASP A 54 -3.23 -3.38 -21.52
C ASP A 54 -4.07 -3.94 -20.35
N CYS A 55 -4.16 -5.28 -20.21
CA CYS A 55 -4.81 -5.91 -19.06
C CYS A 55 -4.13 -5.52 -17.74
N VAL A 56 -2.81 -5.65 -17.67
CA VAL A 56 -2.04 -5.31 -16.46
C VAL A 56 -2.11 -3.81 -16.15
N GLU A 57 -2.09 -2.94 -17.16
CA GLU A 57 -2.22 -1.50 -17.00
C GLU A 57 -3.64 -1.12 -16.55
N GLN A 58 -4.69 -1.75 -17.08
CA GLN A 58 -6.08 -1.55 -16.63
C GLN A 58 -6.35 -2.06 -15.21
N SER A 59 -5.72 -3.17 -14.81
CA SER A 59 -5.77 -3.69 -13.45
C SER A 59 -4.87 -2.92 -12.47
N ASN A 60 -3.83 -2.22 -12.98
CA ASN A 60 -2.99 -1.30 -12.21
C ASN A 60 -3.55 0.12 -12.10
N LEU A 61 -4.45 0.52 -13.01
CA LEU A 61 -5.30 1.68 -12.76
C LEU A 61 -6.10 1.36 -11.49
N PRO A 62 -6.27 2.32 -10.57
CA PRO A 62 -7.09 2.11 -9.39
C PRO A 62 -8.50 1.79 -9.86
N HIS A 63 -8.82 0.50 -9.98
CA HIS A 63 -10.19 0.06 -9.95
C HIS A 63 -10.71 0.53 -8.59
N PRO A 64 -11.76 1.36 -8.53
CA PRO A 64 -12.54 1.42 -7.31
C PRO A 64 -13.01 -0.03 -7.07
N GLN A 65 -13.05 -0.47 -5.81
CA GLN A 65 -13.48 -1.81 -5.37
C GLN A 65 -12.37 -2.85 -5.09
N ILE A 66 -11.49 -2.56 -4.12
CA ILE A 66 -11.29 -3.46 -2.96
C ILE A 66 -11.27 -2.59 -1.69
N ILE A 67 -12.40 -1.95 -1.40
CA ILE A 67 -12.77 -1.51 -0.06
C ILE A 67 -14.18 -2.06 0.14
N SER A 68 -14.37 -2.82 1.22
CA SER A 68 -15.68 -3.28 1.66
C SER A 68 -16.71 -2.14 1.62
N ASP A 69 -17.80 -2.34 0.88
CA ASP A 69 -18.98 -1.46 0.77
C ASP A 69 -19.52 -0.96 2.13
N SER A 70 -19.28 -1.70 3.22
CA SER A 70 -19.65 -1.29 4.58
C SER A 70 -18.70 -0.27 5.23
N GLY A 71 -17.43 -0.26 4.84
CA GLY A 71 -16.38 0.58 5.44
C GLY A 71 -16.48 2.03 4.98
N GLU A 72 -16.65 2.24 3.68
CA GLU A 72 -16.78 3.57 3.07
C GLU A 72 -18.08 4.25 3.50
N SER A 73 -19.17 3.49 3.62
CA SER A 73 -20.49 3.99 4.04
C SER A 73 -20.49 4.68 5.41
N ARG A 74 -19.83 4.10 6.43
CA ARG A 74 -19.75 4.73 7.77
C ARG A 74 -18.88 6.00 7.79
N PHE A 75 -17.79 6.04 7.02
CA PHE A 75 -16.95 7.24 6.93
C PHE A 75 -17.68 8.35 6.17
N ASN A 76 -18.37 8.02 5.08
CA ASN A 76 -19.23 8.95 4.34
C ASN A 76 -20.36 9.49 5.21
N GLN A 77 -20.93 8.66 6.10
CA GLN A 77 -21.92 9.12 7.07
C GLN A 77 -21.34 10.10 8.08
N LEU A 78 -20.17 9.78 8.66
CA LEU A 78 -19.47 10.66 9.58
C LEU A 78 -19.11 12.00 8.92
N GLU A 79 -18.61 11.97 7.68
CA GLU A 79 -18.27 13.16 6.89
C GLU A 79 -19.50 14.06 6.70
N ARG A 80 -20.63 13.51 6.23
CA ARG A 80 -21.87 14.27 6.07
C ARG A 80 -22.34 14.94 7.37
N ILE A 81 -22.25 14.23 8.50
CA ILE A 81 -22.67 14.77 9.80
C ILE A 81 -21.72 15.89 10.24
N LEU A 82 -20.41 15.75 10.02
CA LEU A 82 -19.42 16.79 10.30
C LEU A 82 -19.61 18.03 9.42
N GLU A 83 -19.84 17.86 8.12
CA GLU A 83 -20.14 18.96 7.19
C GLU A 83 -21.41 19.70 7.62
N GLN A 84 -22.48 18.96 7.93
CA GLN A 84 -23.73 19.53 8.38
C GLN A 84 -23.58 20.28 9.72
N PHE A 85 -22.75 19.76 10.63
CA PHE A 85 -22.41 20.40 11.89
C PHE A 85 -21.64 21.71 11.69
N GLN A 86 -20.61 21.70 10.84
CA GLN A 86 -19.84 22.89 10.47
C GLN A 86 -20.74 23.97 9.85
N GLU A 87 -21.65 23.58 8.96
CA GLU A 87 -22.57 24.51 8.30
C GLU A 87 -23.61 25.08 9.27
N ASN A 88 -24.11 24.27 10.21
CA ASN A 88 -24.98 24.76 11.28
C ASN A 88 -24.26 25.75 12.19
N ALA A 89 -22.98 25.54 12.49
CA ALA A 89 -22.17 26.45 13.30
C ALA A 89 -21.93 27.77 12.56
N ARG A 90 -21.66 27.71 11.25
CA ARG A 90 -21.54 28.88 10.38
C ARG A 90 -22.84 29.70 10.38
N HIS A 91 -23.99 29.05 10.19
CA HIS A 91 -25.30 29.71 10.24
C HIS A 91 -25.56 30.38 11.59
N LEU A 92 -25.25 29.71 12.70
CA LEU A 92 -25.37 30.32 14.02
C LEU A 92 -24.48 31.57 14.15
N GLY A 93 -23.24 31.51 13.63
CA GLY A 93 -22.33 32.65 13.59
C GLY A 93 -22.88 33.84 12.81
N VAL A 94 -23.55 33.60 11.67
CA VAL A 94 -24.20 34.66 10.88
C VAL A 94 -25.35 35.30 11.68
N ILE A 95 -26.20 34.49 12.31
CA ILE A 95 -27.31 34.99 13.15
C ILE A 95 -26.77 35.80 14.33
N ALA A 96 -25.67 35.34 14.94
CA ALA A 96 -25.04 36.02 16.07
C ALA A 96 -24.43 37.38 15.67
N ALA A 97 -23.91 37.51 14.44
CA ALA A 97 -23.32 38.75 13.95
C ALA A 97 -24.36 39.85 13.71
N ASP A 98 -25.59 39.49 13.31
CA ASP A 98 -26.72 40.42 13.10
C ASP A 98 -27.90 40.08 14.03
N PHE A 99 -27.62 40.09 15.33
CA PHE A 99 -28.60 39.68 16.32
C PHE A 99 -29.63 40.79 16.60
N GLY A 100 -30.91 40.47 16.38
CA GLY A 100 -32.05 41.34 16.67
C GLY A 100 -33.24 40.61 17.29
N ALA A 101 -34.31 41.36 17.64
CA ALA A 101 -35.47 40.81 18.35
C ALA A 101 -36.16 39.62 17.64
N ARG A 102 -36.10 39.56 16.30
CA ARG A 102 -36.66 38.46 15.49
C ARG A 102 -35.73 37.24 15.37
N SER A 103 -34.48 37.36 15.79
CA SER A 103 -33.44 36.33 15.63
C SER A 103 -33.32 35.38 16.82
N GLN A 104 -33.90 35.73 17.97
CA GLN A 104 -33.79 34.96 19.21
C GLN A 104 -34.27 33.51 19.07
N GLU A 105 -35.42 33.29 18.45
CA GLU A 105 -35.99 31.96 18.28
C GLU A 105 -35.16 31.11 17.29
N PRO A 106 -34.82 31.57 16.06
CA PRO A 106 -33.90 30.88 15.17
C PRO A 106 -32.52 30.59 15.79
N PHE A 107 -31.99 31.50 16.60
CA PHE A 107 -30.72 31.35 17.30
C PHE A 107 -30.78 30.19 18.31
N ASN A 108 -31.80 30.16 19.17
CA ASN A 108 -32.00 29.08 20.13
C ASN A 108 -32.22 27.72 19.42
N GLN A 109 -33.01 27.71 18.34
CA GLN A 109 -33.21 26.51 17.52
C GLN A 109 -31.88 25.98 16.96
N LYS A 110 -30.98 26.87 16.50
CA LYS A 110 -29.66 26.48 16.01
C LYS A 110 -28.72 25.98 17.11
N ILE A 111 -28.76 26.56 18.31
CA ILE A 111 -28.03 26.02 19.46
C ILE A 111 -28.50 24.58 19.75
N HIS A 112 -29.81 24.35 19.83
CA HIS A 112 -30.33 23.00 20.04
C HIS A 112 -29.90 22.02 18.93
N THR A 113 -29.90 22.49 17.67
CA THR A 113 -29.41 21.68 16.53
C THR A 113 -27.94 21.30 16.69
N LEU A 114 -27.08 22.23 17.14
CA LEU A 114 -25.65 21.93 17.39
C LEU A 114 -25.47 20.96 18.55
N VAL A 115 -26.22 21.12 19.65
CA VAL A 115 -26.17 20.20 20.78
C VAL A 115 -26.56 18.78 20.34
N SER A 116 -27.64 18.64 19.57
CA SER A 116 -28.05 17.34 19.00
C SER A 116 -26.99 16.77 18.06
N GLY A 117 -26.35 17.60 17.24
CA GLY A 117 -25.27 17.17 16.35
C GLY A 117 -24.04 16.63 17.11
N LEU A 118 -23.66 17.27 18.23
CA LEU A 118 -22.60 16.75 19.10
C LEU A 118 -22.97 15.41 19.74
N GLN A 119 -24.24 15.25 20.17
CA GLN A 119 -24.72 13.99 20.73
C GLN A 119 -24.73 12.86 19.69
N GLU A 120 -25.10 13.16 18.44
CA GLU A 120 -25.06 12.21 17.33
C GLU A 120 -23.62 11.77 17.02
N LEU A 121 -22.68 12.71 16.97
CA LEU A 121 -21.25 12.40 16.78
C LEU A 121 -20.70 11.50 17.89
N ASP A 122 -21.04 11.74 19.15
CA ASP A 122 -20.61 10.91 20.28
C ASP A 122 -21.20 9.48 20.20
N GLN A 123 -22.46 9.33 19.80
CA GLN A 123 -23.10 8.02 19.64
C GLN A 123 -22.43 7.18 18.54
N MET A 124 -21.96 7.81 17.47
CA MET A 124 -21.25 7.14 16.38
C MET A 124 -19.83 6.70 16.74
N ARG A 125 -19.22 7.22 17.82
CA ARG A 125 -17.84 6.91 18.23
C ARG A 125 -17.54 5.41 18.28
N SER A 126 -18.48 4.62 18.77
CA SER A 126 -18.34 3.16 18.91
C SER A 126 -18.08 2.45 17.57
N GLN A 127 -18.54 3.05 16.46
CA GLN A 127 -18.38 2.51 15.11
C GLN A 127 -16.96 2.67 14.56
N PHE A 128 -16.07 3.41 15.21
CA PHE A 128 -14.71 3.72 14.70
C PHE A 128 -13.58 3.23 15.63
N MET A 129 -13.89 2.37 16.61
CA MET A 129 -12.91 1.88 17.60
C MET A 129 -11.76 1.06 16.98
N ASP A 130 -11.99 0.51 15.79
CA ASP A 130 -11.02 -0.22 14.97
C ASP A 130 -9.99 0.69 14.29
N VAL A 131 -10.29 1.98 14.14
CA VAL A 131 -9.39 2.95 13.52
C VAL A 131 -8.45 3.54 14.57
N LYS A 132 -7.14 3.44 14.33
CA LYS A 132 -6.11 4.06 15.18
C LYS A 132 -5.48 5.24 14.46
N VAL A 133 -5.59 6.43 15.05
CA VAL A 133 -4.97 7.65 14.53
C VAL A 133 -3.65 7.90 15.27
N PRO A 134 -2.50 7.96 14.59
CA PRO A 134 -1.23 8.30 15.20
C PRO A 134 -1.25 9.70 15.81
N LEU A 135 -0.72 9.87 17.03
CA LEU A 135 -0.67 11.18 17.70
C LEU A 135 0.20 12.19 16.97
N GLU A 136 1.27 11.73 16.32
CA GLU A 136 2.16 12.56 15.47
C GLU A 136 1.40 13.26 14.33
N LEU A 137 0.23 12.71 13.93
CA LEU A 137 -0.61 13.33 12.91
C LEU A 137 -1.31 14.60 13.43
N LEU A 138 -1.55 14.71 14.73
CA LEU A 138 -2.19 15.89 15.33
C LEU A 138 -1.34 17.13 15.13
N ASP A 139 -0.01 17.03 15.27
CA ASP A 139 0.92 18.14 15.04
C ASP A 139 0.84 18.66 13.59
N VAL A 140 0.59 17.76 12.63
CA VAL A 140 0.44 18.10 11.21
C VAL A 140 -0.88 18.83 10.97
N LEU A 141 -1.96 18.38 11.61
CA LEU A 141 -3.29 19.00 11.54
C LEU A 141 -3.30 20.39 12.19
N ASP A 142 -2.69 20.55 13.37
CA ASP A 142 -2.62 21.82 14.09
C ASP A 142 -1.84 22.88 13.30
N GLN A 143 -0.87 22.45 12.49
CA GLN A 143 -0.12 23.31 11.58
C GLN A 143 -0.86 23.60 10.26
N GLY A 144 -2.05 23.05 10.05
CA GLY A 144 -2.83 23.18 8.81
C GLY A 144 -2.18 22.50 7.61
N LYS A 145 -1.29 21.53 7.83
CA LYS A 145 -0.62 20.78 6.76
C LYS A 145 -1.47 19.60 6.31
N ASN A 146 -1.29 19.18 5.07
CA ASN A 146 -1.98 18.01 4.53
C ASN A 146 -1.51 16.71 5.24
N PRO A 147 -2.41 15.94 5.89
CA PRO A 147 -2.11 14.65 6.53
C PRO A 147 -1.42 13.63 5.62
N GLN A 148 -1.66 13.69 4.30
CA GLN A 148 -1.02 12.80 3.34
C GLN A 148 0.50 12.98 3.27
N LEU A 149 1.01 14.16 3.65
CA LEU A 149 2.45 14.41 3.73
C LEU A 149 3.09 13.55 4.83
N TYR A 150 2.41 13.39 5.97
CA TYR A 150 2.86 12.50 7.03
C TYR A 150 2.89 11.04 6.55
N THR A 151 1.82 10.58 5.92
CA THR A 151 1.76 9.22 5.35
C THR A 151 2.92 8.99 4.39
N LYS A 152 3.18 9.94 3.49
CA LYS A 152 4.31 9.89 2.56
C LYS A 152 5.65 9.81 3.31
N GLU A 153 5.89 10.68 4.27
CA GLU A 153 7.15 10.72 5.03
C GLU A 153 7.40 9.41 5.78
N VAL A 154 6.36 8.85 6.42
CA VAL A 154 6.46 7.57 7.13
C VAL A 154 6.80 6.43 6.17
N LEU A 155 6.18 6.38 4.98
CA LEU A 155 6.49 5.38 3.96
C LEU A 155 7.92 5.52 3.46
N GLU A 156 8.36 6.74 3.17
CA GLU A 156 9.73 7.01 2.72
C GLU A 156 10.77 6.64 3.79
N ARG A 157 10.54 7.03 5.05
CA ARG A 157 11.38 6.67 6.19
C ARG A 157 11.45 5.15 6.39
N THR A 158 10.32 4.47 6.26
CA THR A 158 10.24 3.00 6.37
C THR A 158 11.04 2.34 5.25
N LEU A 159 10.90 2.83 4.01
CA LEU A 159 11.65 2.33 2.86
C LEU A 159 13.17 2.51 3.04
N LEU A 160 13.60 3.70 3.44
CA LEU A 160 15.01 3.99 3.71
C LEU A 160 15.55 3.09 4.83
N LYS A 161 14.78 2.92 5.92
CA LYS A 161 15.19 2.07 7.03
C LYS A 161 15.28 0.60 6.63
N ASN A 162 14.35 0.12 5.81
CA ASN A 162 14.38 -1.24 5.28
C ASN A 162 15.65 -1.47 4.44
N LYS A 163 15.97 -0.54 3.53
CA LYS A 163 17.21 -0.61 2.72
C LYS A 163 18.47 -0.59 3.59
N GLU A 164 18.52 0.29 4.60
CA GLU A 164 19.63 0.37 5.55
C GLU A 164 19.82 -0.95 6.31
N VAL A 165 18.74 -1.51 6.85
CA VAL A 165 18.78 -2.77 7.61
C VAL A 165 19.19 -3.94 6.71
N ASN A 166 18.66 -4.01 5.49
CA ASN A 166 19.09 -5.03 4.53
C ASN A 166 20.57 -4.91 4.17
N GLY A 167 21.09 -3.69 3.97
CA GLY A 167 22.52 -3.47 3.74
C GLY A 167 23.37 -3.96 4.91
N LYS A 168 22.93 -3.71 6.15
CA LYS A 168 23.58 -4.23 7.37
C LYS A 168 23.58 -5.75 7.40
N VAL A 169 22.43 -6.39 7.13
CA VAL A 169 22.31 -7.86 7.06
C VAL A 169 23.28 -8.44 6.04
N GLU A 170 23.35 -7.88 4.84
CA GLU A 170 24.29 -8.35 3.80
C GLU A 170 25.75 -8.16 4.20
N THR A 171 26.07 -7.06 4.87
CA THR A 171 27.43 -6.81 5.39
C THR A 171 27.81 -7.83 6.46
N TYR A 172 26.91 -8.12 7.40
CA TYR A 172 27.13 -9.15 8.41
C TYR A 172 27.26 -10.55 7.80
N LYS A 173 26.48 -10.88 6.75
CA LYS A 173 26.64 -12.14 6.01
C LYS A 173 28.01 -12.26 5.37
N LYS A 174 28.50 -11.18 4.73
CA LYS A 174 29.84 -11.15 4.11
C LYS A 174 30.95 -11.27 5.15
N LEU A 175 30.84 -10.53 6.26
CA LEU A 175 31.80 -10.61 7.37
C LEU A 175 31.85 -12.03 7.94
N ARG A 176 30.67 -12.64 8.17
CA ARG A 176 30.57 -14.04 8.63
C ARG A 176 31.27 -14.99 7.67
N ALA A 177 31.05 -14.85 6.36
CA ALA A 177 31.68 -15.72 5.37
C ALA A 177 33.21 -15.56 5.34
N ALA A 178 33.71 -14.32 5.43
CA ALA A 178 35.14 -14.04 5.49
C ALA A 178 35.79 -14.62 6.76
N LEU A 179 35.18 -14.40 7.93
CA LEU A 179 35.68 -14.94 9.19
C LEU A 179 35.71 -16.48 9.18
N LEU A 180 34.68 -17.13 8.65
CA LEU A 180 34.64 -18.59 8.54
C LEU A 180 35.64 -19.15 7.53
N LYS A 181 36.05 -18.36 6.55
CA LYS A 181 37.09 -18.73 5.59
C LYS A 181 38.45 -18.72 6.30
N GLU A 182 38.83 -17.59 6.89
CA GLU A 182 40.13 -17.44 7.57
C GLU A 182 40.26 -18.40 8.76
N LEU A 183 39.19 -18.59 9.55
CA LEU A 183 39.20 -19.56 10.65
C LEU A 183 39.32 -21.01 10.14
N GLY A 184 38.77 -21.32 8.97
CA GLY A 184 38.91 -22.63 8.35
C GLY A 184 40.31 -22.92 7.83
N GLU A 185 41.09 -21.88 7.49
CA GLU A 185 42.49 -21.99 7.09
C GLU A 185 43.42 -22.17 8.31
N GLU A 186 43.18 -21.43 9.40
CA GLU A 186 44.03 -21.47 10.60
C GLU A 186 43.66 -22.60 11.60
N MET A 187 42.36 -22.87 11.78
CA MET A 187 41.81 -23.80 12.79
C MET A 187 40.67 -24.67 12.20
N PRO A 188 41.00 -25.68 11.38
CA PRO A 188 40.00 -26.46 10.63
C PRO A 188 39.08 -27.33 11.51
N GLU A 189 39.62 -27.98 12.55
CA GLU A 189 38.86 -28.86 13.48
C GLU A 189 37.76 -28.09 14.24
N ASP A 190 38.11 -26.93 14.80
CA ASP A 190 37.18 -26.07 15.56
C ASP A 190 36.12 -25.46 14.63
N THR A 191 36.50 -25.09 13.41
CA THR A 191 35.58 -24.56 12.40
C THR A 191 34.51 -25.58 11.99
N ILE A 192 34.87 -26.86 11.87
CA ILE A 192 33.91 -27.94 11.56
C ILE A 192 32.94 -28.13 12.72
N THR A 193 33.45 -28.16 13.96
CA THR A 193 32.62 -28.25 15.17
C THR A 193 31.61 -27.11 15.25
N TYR A 194 32.03 -25.87 15.01
CA TYR A 194 31.14 -24.70 14.99
C TYR A 194 30.02 -24.81 13.93
N ARG A 195 30.34 -25.24 12.71
CA ARG A 195 29.33 -25.40 11.64
C ARG A 195 28.28 -26.44 12.02
N ASN A 196 28.70 -27.57 12.59
CA ASN A 196 27.80 -28.63 13.04
C ASN A 196 26.84 -28.15 14.13
N ILE A 197 27.34 -27.40 15.12
CA ILE A 197 26.50 -26.84 16.19
C ILE A 197 25.50 -25.83 15.61
N ARG A 198 25.94 -24.94 14.72
CA ARG A 198 25.06 -23.95 14.08
C ARG A 198 23.94 -24.60 13.29
N ASP A 199 24.25 -25.61 12.48
CA ASP A 199 23.25 -26.29 11.64
C ASP A 199 22.18 -27.02 12.47
N ILE A 200 22.49 -27.36 13.73
CA ILE A 200 21.53 -27.86 14.71
C ILE A 200 20.65 -26.71 15.24
N MET A 201 21.25 -25.56 15.56
CA MET A 201 20.53 -24.39 16.06
C MET A 201 19.61 -23.73 15.02
N GLU A 202 19.96 -23.74 13.72
CA GLU A 202 19.12 -23.18 12.64
C GLU A 202 17.90 -24.06 12.30
N LYS A 203 17.86 -25.32 12.76
CA LYS A 203 16.77 -26.27 12.51
C LYS A 203 15.75 -26.38 13.65
N GLN A 204 16.00 -25.70 14.77
CA GLN A 204 15.06 -25.55 15.89
C GLN A 204 14.25 -24.27 15.75
#